data_AF-A0A1I7T224-F1
#
_entry.id   AF-A0A1I7T224-F1
#
_cell.length_a   1.000
_cell.length_b   1.000
_cell.length_c   1.000
_cell.angle_alpha   90.00
_cell.angle_beta   90.00
_cell.angle_gamma   90.00
#
_symmetry.space_group_name_H-M   'P 1'
#
loop_
_entity.id
_entity.type
_entity.pdbx_description
1 polymer ?
#
loop_
_entity_poly.entity_id
_entity_poly.type
_entity_poly.pdbx_seq_one_letter_code
_entity_poly.pdbx_strand_id
1 'polypeptide(L)'
;MTISAGVFFLYTSAWHANCFFLGSANLEVRKYIRQDFKNIFGVDSIDVNMVASLYNKGTKYTVTRAWSINYVEVIALGAFVFCDPIAIVICLPVFRRRVMCQKKQLKRDDLPKTVEATVTYNI
;
A
#
# COMPACT_ATOMS: atom_id res chain seq x y z
N MET A 1 -1.07 -9.85 -16.46
CA MET A 1 -1.13 -10.99 -15.52
C MET A 1 0.25 -11.49 -15.10
N THR A 2 1.26 -11.55 -15.97
CA THR A 2 2.63 -11.94 -15.58
C THR A 2 3.36 -10.87 -14.75
N ILE A 3 3.21 -9.60 -15.13
CA ILE A 3 3.83 -8.46 -14.41
C ILE A 3 3.27 -8.34 -12.98
N SER A 4 1.96 -8.46 -12.81
CA SER A 4 1.30 -8.42 -11.50
C SER A 4 1.73 -9.56 -10.58
N ALA A 5 1.92 -10.77 -11.11
CA ALA A 5 2.45 -11.90 -10.36
C ALA A 5 3.91 -11.68 -9.95
N GLY A 6 4.74 -11.15 -10.86
CA GLY A 6 6.14 -10.84 -10.56
C GLY A 6 6.31 -9.81 -9.44
N VAL A 7 5.50 -8.74 -9.46
CA VAL A 7 5.52 -7.73 -8.39
C VAL A 7 5.04 -8.31 -7.06
N PHE A 8 4.02 -9.17 -7.06
CA PHE A 8 3.56 -9.84 -5.85
C PHE A 8 4.68 -10.65 -5.19
N PHE A 9 5.41 -11.48 -5.95
CA PHE A 9 6.52 -12.26 -5.40
C PHE A 9 7.69 -11.38 -4.92
N LEU A 10 8.06 -10.35 -5.68
CA LEU A 10 9.09 -9.39 -5.26
C LEU A 10 8.69 -8.70 -3.95
N TYR A 11 7.44 -8.29 -3.83
CA TYR A 11 6.92 -7.67 -2.62
C TYR A 11 6.88 -8.65 -1.43
N THR A 12 6.30 -9.84 -1.59
CA THR A 12 6.27 -10.85 -0.52
C THR A 12 7.67 -11.21 -0.06
N SER A 13 8.62 -11.31 -0.99
CA SER A 13 10.03 -11.56 -0.65
C SER A 13 10.69 -10.39 0.07
N ALA A 14 10.43 -9.14 -0.35
CA ALA A 14 10.93 -7.94 0.31
C ALA A 14 10.35 -7.79 1.73
N TRP A 15 9.04 -7.99 1.89
CA TRP A 15 8.37 -7.98 3.19
C TRP A 15 8.92 -9.08 4.10
N HIS A 16 9.04 -10.30 3.59
CA HIS A 16 9.57 -11.42 4.36
C HIS A 16 11.04 -11.21 4.74
N ALA A 17 11.85 -10.64 3.84
CA ALA A 17 13.21 -10.24 4.15
C ALA A 17 13.24 -9.14 5.21
N ASN A 18 12.37 -8.13 5.14
CA ASN A 18 12.31 -7.07 6.13
C ASN A 18 11.92 -7.62 7.51
N CYS A 19 10.92 -8.51 7.58
CA CYS A 19 10.55 -9.20 8.81
C CYS A 19 11.65 -10.13 9.32
N PHE A 20 12.39 -10.79 8.44
CA PHE A 20 13.50 -11.66 8.83
C PHE A 20 14.70 -10.85 9.32
N PHE A 21 15.12 -9.80 8.62
CA PHE A 21 16.28 -9.00 9.00
C PHE A 21 16.01 -8.04 10.18
N LEU A 22 14.84 -7.41 10.24
CA LEU A 22 14.49 -6.52 11.36
C LEU A 22 13.89 -7.26 12.55
N GLY A 23 13.16 -8.36 12.30
CA GLY A 23 12.46 -9.13 13.33
C GLY A 23 13.26 -10.29 13.90
N SER A 24 14.15 -10.92 13.11
CA SER A 24 15.02 -11.99 13.61
C SER A 24 16.26 -11.40 14.27
N ALA A 25 16.14 -11.08 15.55
CA ALA A 25 17.33 -10.91 16.38
C ALA A 25 17.93 -12.31 16.62
N ASN A 26 19.03 -12.62 15.96
CA ASN A 26 19.77 -13.87 16.16
C ASN A 26 19.99 -14.14 17.66
N LEU A 27 19.92 -15.41 18.05
CA LEU A 27 20.05 -15.85 19.45
C LEU A 27 21.32 -15.31 20.13
N GLU A 28 22.41 -15.20 19.38
CA GLU A 28 23.68 -14.61 19.83
C GLU A 28 23.54 -13.11 20.14
N VAL A 29 22.92 -12.35 19.25
CA VAL A 29 22.67 -10.91 19.44
C VAL A 29 21.74 -10.68 20.62
N ARG A 30 20.69 -11.50 20.78
CA ARG A 30 19.78 -11.41 21.94
C ARG A 30 20.49 -11.69 23.26
N LYS A 31 21.42 -12.66 23.29
CA LYS A 31 22.25 -12.94 24.47
C LYS A 31 23.20 -11.79 24.77
N TYR A 32 23.81 -11.20 23.75
CA TYR A 32 24.73 -10.06 23.90
C TYR A 32 24.04 -8.85 24.52
N ILE A 33 22.88 -8.45 23.99
CA ILE A 33 22.14 -7.28 24.50
C ILE A 33 21.34 -7.56 25.78
N ARG A 34 21.32 -8.81 26.28
CA ARG A 34 20.42 -9.26 27.35
C ARG A 34 20.53 -8.42 28.61
N GLN A 35 21.75 -8.12 29.04
CA GLN A 35 22.00 -7.38 30.28
C GLN A 35 21.51 -5.93 30.16
N ASP A 36 21.84 -5.25 29.06
CA ASP A 36 21.41 -3.88 28.80
C ASP A 36 19.89 -3.79 28.59
N PHE A 37 19.32 -4.77 27.89
CA PHE A 37 17.89 -4.86 27.69
C PHE A 37 17.14 -5.04 29.01
N LYS A 38 17.68 -5.89 29.90
CA LYS A 38 17.15 -6.08 31.25
C LYS A 38 17.28 -4.82 32.11
N ASN A 39 18.39 -4.08 32.00
CA ASN A 39 18.58 -2.83 32.72
C ASN A 39 17.62 -1.73 32.27
N ILE A 40 17.35 -1.62 30.96
CA ILE A 40 16.52 -0.56 30.39
C ILE A 40 15.03 -0.89 30.50
N PHE A 41 14.64 -2.13 30.18
CA PHE A 41 13.24 -2.52 30.04
C PHE A 41 12.72 -3.37 31.20
N GLY A 42 13.60 -3.83 32.11
CA GLY A 42 13.25 -4.65 33.26
C GLY A 42 12.84 -6.09 32.91
N VAL A 43 12.99 -6.51 31.65
CA VAL A 43 12.57 -7.81 31.14
C VAL A 43 13.70 -8.47 30.36
N ASP A 44 13.67 -9.80 30.30
CA ASP A 44 14.71 -10.57 29.63
C ASP A 44 14.50 -10.57 28.11
N SER A 45 15.55 -10.26 27.33
CA SER A 45 15.47 -10.22 25.86
C SER A 45 15.13 -11.58 25.24
N ILE A 46 15.28 -12.70 25.96
CA ILE A 46 14.99 -14.06 25.48
C ILE A 46 13.51 -14.42 25.63
N ASP A 47 12.86 -13.96 26.70
CA ASP A 47 11.49 -14.36 27.08
C ASP A 47 10.40 -13.57 26.34
N VAL A 48 10.77 -12.45 25.70
CA VAL A 48 9.83 -11.59 24.98
C VAL A 48 10.28 -11.35 23.53
N ASN A 49 9.31 -11.25 22.62
CA ASN A 49 9.58 -10.89 21.24
C ASN A 49 10.04 -9.43 21.16
N MET A 50 11.19 -9.19 20.51
CA MET A 50 11.79 -7.86 20.34
C MET A 50 10.82 -6.83 19.74
N VAL A 51 9.95 -7.26 18.81
CA VAL A 51 8.95 -6.39 18.20
C VAL A 51 7.85 -6.03 19.20
N ALA A 52 7.37 -7.00 19.99
CA ALA A 52 6.37 -6.74 21.02
C ALA A 52 6.91 -5.81 22.11
N SER A 53 8.17 -5.99 22.49
CA SER A 53 8.87 -5.10 23.43
C SER A 53 9.02 -3.69 22.86
N LEU A 54 9.28 -3.54 21.55
CA LEU A 54 9.36 -2.23 20.89
C LEU A 54 8.05 -1.44 21.04
N TYR A 55 6.90 -2.08 20.82
CA TYR A 55 5.60 -1.41 20.90
C TYR A 55 5.08 -1.24 22.33
N ASN A 56 5.44 -2.13 23.26
CA ASN A 56 4.94 -2.09 24.64
C ASN A 56 5.81 -1.21 25.55
N LYS A 57 7.14 -1.24 25.37
CA LYS A 57 8.11 -0.59 26.25
C LYS A 57 8.97 0.48 25.56
N GLY A 58 8.89 0.60 24.23
CA GLY A 58 9.64 1.61 23.48
C GLY A 58 9.21 3.04 23.82
N THR A 59 10.11 3.99 23.60
CA THR A 59 9.78 5.41 23.75
C THR A 59 8.72 5.83 22.73
N LYS A 60 7.91 6.86 23.05
CA LYS A 60 6.87 7.37 22.14
C LYS A 60 7.42 7.70 20.75
N TYR A 61 8.62 8.27 20.67
CA TYR A 61 9.28 8.57 19.40
C TYR A 61 9.59 7.32 18.58
N THR A 62 10.20 6.30 19.19
CA THR A 62 10.55 5.05 18.51
C THR A 62 9.32 4.28 18.07
N VAL A 63 8.27 4.25 18.91
CA VAL A 63 7.00 3.61 18.59
C VAL A 63 6.32 4.31 17.42
N THR A 64 6.21 5.65 17.45
CA THR A 64 5.62 6.42 16.34
C THR A 64 6.40 6.24 15.04
N ARG A 65 7.74 6.14 15.10
CA ARG A 65 8.58 5.84 13.92
C ARG A 65 8.30 4.44 13.36
N ALA A 66 8.20 3.43 14.22
CA ALA A 66 7.88 2.08 13.81
C ALA A 66 6.48 1.99 13.18
N TRP A 67 5.49 2.70 13.75
CA TRP A 67 4.15 2.80 13.17
C TRP A 67 4.14 3.49 11.81
N SER A 68 4.87 4.60 11.66
CA SER A 68 4.88 5.35 10.39
C SER A 68 5.50 4.55 9.24
N ILE A 69 6.52 3.74 9.50
CA ILE A 69 7.08 2.82 8.49
C ILE A 69 6.04 1.78 8.06
N ASN A 70 5.36 1.13 9.01
CA ASN A 70 4.30 0.17 8.69
C ASN A 70 3.14 0.81 7.92
N TYR A 71 2.74 2.04 8.28
CA TYR A 71 1.69 2.76 7.56
C TYR A 71 2.06 3.06 6.12
N VAL A 72 3.29 3.53 5.88
CA VAL A 72 3.78 3.81 4.51
C VAL A 72 3.80 2.53 3.67
N GLU A 73 4.20 1.40 4.27
CA GLU A 73 4.20 0.10 3.62
C GLU A 73 2.78 -0.37 3.24
N VAL A 74 1.81 -0.25 4.15
CA VAL A 74 0.40 -0.59 3.90
C VAL A 74 -0.23 0.33 2.86
N ILE A 75 0.10 1.62 2.87
CA ILE A 75 -0.40 2.58 1.87
C ILE A 75 0.19 2.27 0.49
N ALA A 76 1.48 1.93 0.42
CA ALA A 76 2.11 1.51 -0.83
C ALA A 76 1.44 0.26 -1.41
N LEU A 77 1.09 -0.71 -0.55
CA LEU A 77 0.30 -1.89 -0.93
C LEU A 77 -1.07 -1.53 -1.51
N GLY A 78 -1.82 -0.68 -0.79
CA GLY A 78 -3.15 -0.26 -1.21
C GLY A 78 -3.10 0.48 -2.54
N ALA A 79 -2.18 1.44 -2.69
CA ALA A 79 -2.03 2.21 -3.91
C ALA A 79 -1.65 1.33 -5.12
N PHE A 80 -0.86 0.27 -4.90
CA PHE A 80 -0.42 -0.60 -6.00
C PHE A 80 -1.58 -1.35 -6.67
N VAL A 81 -2.56 -1.82 -5.89
CA VAL A 81 -3.76 -2.51 -6.41
C VAL A 81 -4.62 -1.59 -7.28
N PHE A 82 -4.61 -0.28 -7.04
CA PHE A 82 -5.34 0.70 -7.85
C PHE A 82 -4.53 1.24 -9.03
N CYS A 83 -3.22 1.39 -8.87
CA CYS A 83 -2.35 1.88 -9.94
C CYS A 83 -2.21 0.89 -11.10
N ASP A 84 -2.21 -0.43 -10.82
CA ASP A 84 -2.09 -1.47 -11.85
C ASP A 84 -3.26 -1.47 -12.87
N PRO A 85 -4.55 -1.45 -12.47
CA PRO A 85 -5.67 -1.33 -13.41
C PRO A 85 -5.72 0.03 -14.11
N ILE A 86 -5.33 1.13 -13.46
CA ILE A 86 -5.26 2.46 -14.09
C ILE A 86 -4.19 2.47 -15.20
N ALA A 87 -3.00 1.91 -14.89
CA ALA A 87 -1.92 1.77 -15.87
C ALA A 87 -2.34 0.87 -17.04
N ILE A 88 -3.02 -0.25 -16.78
CA ILE A 88 -3.53 -1.15 -17.83
C ILE A 88 -4.57 -0.45 -18.73
N VAL A 89 -5.51 0.32 -18.14
CA VAL A 89 -6.53 1.07 -18.88
C VAL A 89 -5.92 2.17 -19.75
N ILE A 90 -4.83 2.80 -19.30
CA ILE A 90 -4.11 3.86 -20.03
C ILE A 90 -3.16 3.28 -21.09
N CYS A 91 -2.43 2.20 -20.78
CA CYS A 91 -1.46 1.55 -21.68
C CYS A 91 -2.10 0.71 -22.78
N LEU A 92 -3.32 0.19 -22.61
CA LEU A 92 -4.04 -0.48 -23.69
C LEU A 92 -4.80 0.56 -24.53
N PRO A 93 -4.32 0.91 -25.75
CA PRO A 93 -4.98 1.91 -26.60
C PRO A 93 -6.43 1.51 -26.97
N VAL A 94 -6.73 0.20 -26.92
CA VAL A 94 -8.08 -0.36 -27.11
C VAL A 94 -9.06 0.10 -26.03
N PHE A 95 -8.64 0.20 -24.76
CA PHE A 95 -9.49 0.68 -23.66
C PHE A 95 -9.61 2.20 -23.63
N ARG A 96 -8.50 2.93 -23.88
CA ARG A 96 -8.54 4.40 -24.05
C ARG A 96 -9.58 4.84 -25.09
N ARG A 97 -9.66 4.13 -26.22
CA ARG A 97 -10.67 4.43 -27.26
C ARG A 97 -12.09 4.20 -26.75
N ARG A 98 -12.40 3.10 -26.06
CA ARG A 98 -13.77 2.84 -25.59
C ARG A 98 -14.25 3.82 -24.52
N VAL A 99 -13.40 4.17 -23.55
CA VAL A 99 -13.75 5.13 -22.48
C VAL A 99 -13.90 6.56 -23.03
N MET A 100 -13.00 7.00 -23.92
CA MET A 100 -13.13 8.33 -24.55
C MET A 100 -14.26 8.39 -25.60
N CYS A 101 -14.52 7.31 -26.34
CA CYS A 101 -15.66 7.25 -27.26
C CYS A 101 -17.00 7.24 -26.51
N GLN A 102 -17.11 6.60 -25.34
CA GLN A 102 -18.34 6.70 -24.54
C GLN A 102 -18.60 8.12 -24.04
N LYS A 103 -17.57 8.85 -23.57
CA LYS A 103 -17.74 10.28 -23.24
C LYS A 103 -18.19 11.11 -24.45
N LYS A 104 -17.73 10.78 -25.65
CA LYS A 104 -18.19 11.44 -26.89
C LYS A 104 -19.63 11.11 -27.27
N GLN A 105 -20.08 9.86 -27.06
CA GLN A 105 -21.47 9.46 -27.34
C GLN A 105 -22.44 10.05 -26.31
N LEU A 106 -22.12 10.02 -25.01
CA LEU A 106 -22.94 10.64 -23.98
C LEU A 106 -23.15 12.15 -24.22
N LYS A 107 -22.08 12.87 -24.59
CA LYS A 107 -22.15 14.30 -24.96
C LYS A 107 -22.91 14.54 -26.27
N ARG A 108 -22.95 13.56 -27.17
CA ARG A 108 -23.69 13.62 -28.44
C ARG A 108 -25.16 13.25 -28.29
N ASP A 109 -25.56 12.50 -27.26
CA ASP A 109 -26.96 12.15 -27.00
C ASP A 109 -27.69 13.20 -26.14
N ASP A 110 -26.96 13.98 -25.32
CA ASP A 110 -27.51 15.14 -24.60
C ASP A 110 -27.76 16.36 -25.51
N LEU A 111 -26.91 16.56 -26.52
CA LEU A 111 -27.02 17.69 -27.44
C LEU A 111 -28.31 17.70 -28.31
N PRO A 112 -28.77 16.58 -28.92
CA PRO A 112 -29.96 16.58 -29.78
C PRO A 112 -31.25 16.78 -28.99
N LYS A 113 -31.35 16.24 -27.77
CA LYS A 113 -32.55 16.42 -26.92
C LYS A 113 -32.72 17.85 -26.44
N THR A 114 -31.62 18.55 -26.17
CA THR A 114 -31.66 19.96 -25.76
C THR A 114 -32.06 20.87 -26.93
N VAL A 115 -31.60 20.56 -28.14
CA VAL A 115 -31.98 21.30 -29.36
C VAL A 115 -33.44 21.04 -29.74
N GLU A 116 -33.93 19.79 -29.70
CA GLU A 116 -35.35 19.48 -29.94
C GLU A 116 -36.28 20.12 -28.90
N ALA A 117 -35.91 20.10 -27.62
CA ALA A 117 -36.69 20.77 -26.57
C ALA A 117 -36.72 22.30 -26.74
N THR A 118 -35.67 22.92 -27.29
CA THR A 118 -35.67 24.38 -27.53
C THR A 118 -36.47 24.75 -28.79
N VAL A 119 -36.55 23.86 -29.78
CA VAL A 119 -37.31 24.10 -31.03
C VAL A 119 -38.81 23.89 -30.83
N THR A 120 -39.23 22.98 -29.94
CA THR A 120 -40.65 22.67 -29.71
C THR A 120 -41.36 23.74 -28.86
N TYR A 121 -40.63 24.51 -28.05
CA TYR A 121 -41.17 25.61 -27.24
C TYR A 121 -41.19 26.97 -27.97
N ASN A 122 -40.66 27.03 -29.19
CA ASN A 122 -40.62 28.23 -30.04
C ASN A 122 -41.54 28.12 -31.27
N ILE A 123 -42.56 27.26 -31.23
CA ILE A 123 -43.65 27.18 -32.22
C ILE A 123 -44.97 27.52 -31.53
#